data_AF-A0A1R4JM32-F1
#
_entry.id   AF-A0A1R4JM32-F1
#
_cell.length_a   1.000
_cell.length_b   1.000
_cell.length_c   1.000
_cell.angle_alpha   90.00
_cell.angle_beta   90.00
_cell.angle_gamma   90.00
#
_symmetry.space_group_name_H-M   'P 1'
#
loop_
_entity.id
_entity.type
_entity.pdbx_description
1 polymer ?
#
loop_
_entity_poly.entity_id
_entity_poly.type
_entity_poly.pdbx_seq_one_letter_code
_entity_poly.pdbx_strand_id
1 'polypeptide(L)'
;MSEKTALTVYGADWCRDCLRTKRQLDELGVSYEYIDLVADPSRADEAHQISGRTNIPVVVFPDGTHQVEPRNEETAAKLEELGLI
;
A
#
# COMPACT_ATOMS: atom_id res chain seq x y z
N MET A 1 -16.22 12.16 -12.46
CA MET A 1 -16.33 10.69 -12.50
C MET A 1 -15.03 10.17 -11.89
N SER A 2 -15.03 9.75 -10.63
CA SER A 2 -13.82 9.18 -10.00
C SER A 2 -13.70 7.74 -10.45
N GLU A 3 -12.90 7.48 -11.49
CA GLU A 3 -12.44 6.12 -11.72
C GLU A 3 -11.60 5.71 -10.51
N LYS A 4 -12.03 4.61 -9.89
CA LYS A 4 -11.48 4.06 -8.66
C LYS A 4 -10.12 3.44 -8.94
N THR A 5 -9.11 4.29 -9.00
CA THR A 5 -7.71 3.88 -9.05
C THR A 5 -7.19 3.66 -7.63
N ALA A 6 -7.96 2.91 -6.82
CA ALA A 6 -7.69 2.76 -5.39
C ALA A 6 -6.47 1.87 -5.17
N LEU A 7 -5.45 2.43 -4.53
CA LEU A 7 -4.24 1.71 -4.12
C LEU A 7 -4.55 0.84 -2.88
N THR A 8 -3.94 -0.32 -2.73
CA THR A 8 -4.16 -1.18 -1.56
C THR A 8 -2.91 -1.26 -0.71
N VAL A 9 -3.02 -0.97 0.58
CA VAL A 9 -1.92 -1.06 1.55
C VAL A 9 -2.24 -2.17 2.54
N TYR A 10 -1.48 -3.26 2.46
CA TYR A 10 -1.49 -4.30 3.48
C TYR A 10 -0.49 -3.93 4.57
N GLY A 11 -0.99 -3.82 5.79
CA GLY A 11 -0.18 -3.39 6.91
C GLY A 11 -0.72 -3.89 8.24
N ALA A 12 -0.16 -3.34 9.30
CA ALA A 12 -0.59 -3.58 10.66
C ALA A 12 -0.40 -2.32 11.50
N ASP A 13 -1.32 -2.09 12.45
CA ASP A 13 -1.32 -0.85 13.25
C ASP A 13 -0.12 -0.70 14.18
N TRP A 14 0.56 -1.81 14.52
CA TRP A 14 1.80 -1.79 15.28
C TRP A 14 3.04 -1.48 14.42
N CYS A 15 2.93 -1.56 13.09
CA CYS A 15 4.06 -1.38 12.20
C CYS A 15 4.29 0.10 11.88
N ARG A 16 5.43 0.62 12.33
CA ARG A 16 5.83 2.02 12.13
C ARG A 16 5.92 2.40 10.66
N ASP A 17 6.37 1.49 9.81
CA ASP A 17 6.52 1.76 8.37
C ASP A 17 5.16 1.76 7.66
N CYS A 18 4.20 0.93 8.08
CA CYS A 18 2.82 0.98 7.59
C CYS A 18 2.18 2.34 7.89
N LEU A 19 2.32 2.82 9.14
CA LEU A 19 1.82 4.13 9.56
C LEU A 19 2.48 5.28 8.77
N ARG A 20 3.77 5.15 8.44
CA ARG A 20 4.50 6.14 7.63
C ARG A 20 3.95 6.22 6.21
N THR A 21 3.81 5.09 5.52
CA THR A 21 3.26 5.03 4.16
C THR A 21 1.82 5.53 4.13
N LYS A 22 1.00 5.13 5.12
CA LYS A 22 -0.38 5.61 5.27
C LYS A 22 -0.47 7.13 5.34
N ARG A 23 0.32 7.74 6.24
CA ARG A 23 0.37 9.20 6.40
C ARG A 23 0.79 9.91 5.13
N GLN A 24 1.79 9.37 4.42
CA GLN A 24 2.22 9.95 3.16
C GLN A 24 1.09 9.95 2.12
N LEU A 25 0.37 8.83 1.99
CA LEU A 25 -0.76 8.73 1.06
C LEU A 25 -1.89 9.70 1.44
N ASP A 26 -2.17 9.85 2.74
CA ASP A 26 -3.11 10.84 3.26
C ASP A 26 -2.68 12.28 2.93
N GLU A 27 -1.40 12.61 3.12
CA GLU A 27 -0.83 13.94 2.79
C GLU A 27 -0.89 14.25 1.29
N LEU A 28 -0.70 13.23 0.46
CA LEU A 28 -0.81 13.32 -0.99
C LEU A 28 -2.27 13.35 -1.49
N GLY A 29 -3.24 13.07 -0.63
CA GLY A 29 -4.66 13.01 -1.01
C GLY A 29 -5.01 11.81 -1.91
N VAL A 30 -4.18 10.77 -1.92
CA VAL A 30 -4.39 9.58 -2.74
C VAL A 30 -5.43 8.70 -2.08
N SER A 31 -6.38 8.19 -2.87
CA SER A 31 -7.35 7.21 -2.38
C SER A 31 -6.70 5.83 -2.28
N TYR A 32 -6.67 5.28 -1.06
CA TYR A 32 -6.16 3.94 -0.81
C TYR A 32 -7.07 3.15 0.13
N GLU A 33 -7.01 1.82 0.01
CA GLU A 33 -7.63 0.84 0.88
C GLU A 33 -6.57 0.29 1.83
N TYR A 34 -6.76 0.48 3.13
CA TYR A 34 -5.87 -0.07 4.15
C TYR A 34 -6.43 -1.37 4.69
N ILE A 35 -5.63 -2.43 4.62
CA ILE A 35 -5.99 -3.76 5.10
C ILE A 35 -5.09 -4.09 6.28
N ASP A 36 -5.72 -4.24 7.44
CA ASP A 36 -5.03 -4.68 8.65
C ASP A 36 -4.94 -6.21 8.70
N LEU A 37 -3.72 -6.70 8.51
CA LEU A 37 -3.41 -8.13 8.56
C LEU A 37 -3.54 -8.72 9.97
N VAL A 38 -3.57 -7.88 11.02
CA VAL A 38 -3.79 -8.32 12.40
C VAL A 38 -5.27 -8.59 12.64
N ALA A 39 -6.14 -7.74 12.09
CA ALA A 39 -7.58 -7.93 12.17
C ALA A 39 -8.08 -9.04 11.23
N ASP A 40 -7.49 -9.15 10.04
CA ASP A 40 -7.83 -10.16 9.05
C ASP A 40 -6.59 -10.95 8.60
N PRO A 41 -6.25 -12.04 9.33
CA PRO A 41 -5.11 -12.88 8.98
C PRO A 41 -5.31 -13.59 7.62
N SER A 42 -6.54 -13.76 7.12
CA SER A 42 -6.76 -14.36 5.79
C SER A 42 -6.25 -13.47 4.66
N ARG A 43 -6.18 -12.15 4.86
CA ARG A 43 -5.57 -11.21 3.91
C ARG A 43 -4.04 -11.21 3.98
N ALA A 44 -3.45 -11.77 5.04
CA ALA A 44 -1.99 -11.89 5.16
C ALA A 44 -1.44 -12.93 4.17
N ASP A 45 -2.17 -14.04 3.99
CA ASP A 45 -1.88 -15.02 2.95
C ASP A 45 -1.93 -14.38 1.56
N GLU A 46 -2.92 -13.53 1.29
CA GLU A 46 -3.02 -12.80 0.02
C GLU A 46 -1.85 -11.83 -0.20
N ALA A 47 -1.50 -11.03 0.81
CA ALA A 47 -0.32 -10.16 0.75
C ALA A 47 0.95 -10.97 0.48
N HIS A 48 1.07 -12.16 1.08
CA HIS A 48 2.18 -13.08 0.84
C HIS A 48 2.18 -13.66 -0.58
N GLN A 49 1.01 -14.04 -1.11
CA GLN A 49 0.87 -14.53 -2.49
C GLN A 49 1.22 -13.43 -3.51
N ILE A 50 0.84 -12.18 -3.24
CA ILE A 50 1.11 -11.04 -4.13
C ILE A 50 2.60 -10.67 -4.11
N SER A 51 3.16 -10.47 -2.92
CA SER A 51 4.52 -9.97 -2.74
C SER A 51 5.60 -11.05 -2.82
N GLY A 52 5.22 -12.31 -2.65
CA GLY A 52 6.15 -13.43 -2.44
C GLY A 52 6.95 -13.34 -1.13
N ARG A 53 6.62 -12.39 -0.25
CA ARG A 53 7.36 -12.09 0.99
C ARG A 53 6.39 -11.92 2.16
N THR A 54 6.87 -12.10 3.38
CA THR A 54 6.08 -11.89 4.62
C THR A 54 6.31 -10.50 5.24
N ASN A 55 7.00 -9.62 4.51
CA ASN A 55 7.34 -8.28 4.95
C ASN A 55 6.19 -7.31 4.71
N ILE A 56 5.98 -6.37 5.63
CA ILE A 56 4.97 -5.31 5.56
C ILE A 56 5.63 -3.95 5.81
N PRO A 57 5.16 -2.85 5.19
CA PRO A 57 3.95 -2.72 4.38
C PRO A 57 4.08 -3.31 2.96
N VAL A 58 3.01 -3.91 2.45
CA VAL A 58 2.89 -4.25 1.01
C VAL A 58 1.92 -3.27 0.38
N VAL A 59 2.41 -2.50 -0.59
CA VAL A 59 1.63 -1.53 -1.35
C VAL A 59 1.34 -2.10 -2.72
N VAL A 60 0.08 -2.27 -3.08
CA VAL A 60 -0.37 -2.74 -4.38
C VAL A 60 -1.00 -1.58 -5.13
N PHE A 61 -0.42 -1.29 -6.28
CA PHE A 61 -0.84 -0.21 -7.15
C PHE A 61 -1.97 -0.66 -8.08
N PRO A 62 -2.77 0.29 -8.59
CA PRO A 62 -3.86 0.02 -9.53
C PRO A 62 -3.43 -0.65 -10.84
N ASP A 63 -2.16 -0.50 -11.24
CA ASP A 63 -1.59 -1.10 -12.44
C ASP A 63 -1.24 -2.59 -12.25
N GLY A 64 -1.48 -3.14 -11.05
CA GLY A 64 -1.14 -4.50 -10.65
C GLY A 64 0.30 -4.67 -10.17
N THR A 65 1.11 -3.60 -10.17
CA THR A 65 2.44 -3.64 -9.56
C THR A 65 2.34 -3.57 -8.04
N HIS A 66 3.38 -4.01 -7.35
CA HIS A 66 3.44 -3.95 -5.91
C HIS A 66 4.84 -3.57 -5.42
N GLN A 67 4.89 -2.96 -4.24
CA GLN A 67 6.12 -2.65 -3.53
C GLN A 67 6.05 -3.23 -2.12
N VAL A 68 7.18 -3.73 -1.62
CA VAL A 68 7.31 -4.35 -0.30
C VAL A 68 8.30 -3.53 0.51
N GLU A 69 7.89 -3.08 1.69
CA GLU A 69 8.64 -2.16 2.54
C GLU A 69 9.14 -0.88 1.80
N PRO A 70 8.31 -0.24 0.94
CA PRO A 70 8.79 0.91 0.18
C PRO A 70 9.15 2.08 1.09
N ARG A 71 10.16 2.84 0.66
CA ARG A 71 10.40 4.18 1.17
C ARG A 71 9.38 5.16 0.60
N ASN A 72 9.25 6.28 1.28
CA ASN A 72 8.32 7.33 0.87
C ASN A 72 8.63 7.82 -0.55
N GLU A 73 9.91 7.98 -0.88
CA GLU A 73 10.36 8.41 -2.21
C GLU A 73 9.98 7.39 -3.30
N GLU A 74 10.07 6.09 -3.01
CA GLU A 74 9.72 5.01 -3.96
C GLU A 74 8.22 4.94 -4.21
N THR A 75 7.43 5.14 -3.16
CA THR A 75 5.96 5.19 -3.28
C THR A 75 5.54 6.43 -4.07
N ALA A 76 6.10 7.60 -3.75
CA ALA A 76 5.81 8.86 -4.45
C ALA A 76 6.18 8.79 -5.94
N ALA A 77 7.38 8.31 -6.27
CA ALA A 77 7.81 8.18 -7.67
C ALA A 77 6.87 7.27 -8.47
N LYS A 78 6.38 6.19 -7.88
CA LYS A 78 5.43 5.29 -8.53
C LYS A 78 4.03 5.93 -8.67
N LEU A 79 3.59 6.71 -7.69
CA LEU A 79 2.35 7.48 -7.79
C LEU A 79 2.41 8.55 -8.90
N GLU A 80 3.54 9.26 -9.02
CA GLU A 80 3.78 10.21 -10.12
C GLU A 80 3.79 9.50 -11.48
N GLU A 81 4.46 8.34 -11.58
CA GLU A 81 4.48 7.52 -12.81
C GLU A 81 3.07 7.11 -13.25
N LEU A 82 2.19 6.83 -12.29
CA LEU A 82 0.80 6.45 -12.52
C LEU A 82 -0.15 7.65 -12.69
N GLY A 83 0.34 8.89 -12.54
CA GLY A 83 -0.46 10.11 -12.61
C GLY A 83 -1.51 10.21 -11.49
N LEU A 84 -1.20 9.67 -10.31
CA LEU A 84 -2.06 9.71 -9.13
C LEU A 84 -1.83 10.94 -8.25
N ILE A 85 -0.69 11.61 -8.42
CA ILE A 85 -0.28 12.85 -7.76
C ILE A 85 0.38 13.80 -8.75
#